data_AF-A0A7C9TRN9-F1
#
_entry.id   AF-A0A7C9TRN9-F1
#
_cell.length_a   1.000
_cell.length_b   1.000
_cell.length_c   1.000
_cell.angle_alpha   90.00
_cell.angle_beta   90.00
_cell.angle_gamma   90.00
#
_symmetry.space_group_name_H-M   'P 1'
#
loop_
_entity.id
_entity.type
_entity.pdbx_description
1 polymer ?
#
loop_
_entity_poly.entity_id
_entity_poly.type
_entity_poly.pdbx_seq_one_letter_code
_entity_poly.pdbx_strand_id
1 'polypeptide(L)' 'MTEPSRKDRFRPLELLTLSAIVAVFVGIVVAASTRDIGLGAVFLGIAFIVTLVTLATLAITGKPDDAEIMDLDDQDRKGH' A
#
# COMPACT_ATOMS: atom_id res chain seq x y z
N MET A 1 -18.08 10.83 19.02
CA MET A 1 -16.71 10.66 18.49
C MET A 1 -16.54 9.17 18.24
N THR A 2 -16.94 8.73 17.04
CA THR A 2 -16.87 7.33 16.63
C THR A 2 -15.40 6.97 16.44
N GLU A 3 -14.94 6.02 17.25
CA GLU A 3 -13.58 5.50 17.27
C GLU A 3 -13.26 4.86 15.90
N PRO A 4 -12.10 5.14 15.27
CA PRO A 4 -11.78 4.56 13.98
C PRO A 4 -11.71 3.04 14.10
N SER A 5 -12.56 2.35 13.35
CA SER A 5 -12.65 0.90 13.30
C SER A 5 -11.28 0.32 12.97
N ARG A 6 -10.86 -0.70 13.73
CA ARG A 6 -9.51 -1.31 13.64
C ARG A 6 -9.13 -1.72 12.22
N LYS A 7 -10.12 -1.98 11.37
CA LYS A 7 -9.99 -2.38 9.97
C LYS A 7 -9.33 -1.31 9.08
N ASP A 8 -9.53 -0.03 9.36
CA ASP A 8 -8.89 1.05 8.59
C ASP A 8 -7.42 1.26 8.96
N ARG A 9 -7.01 0.79 10.15
CA ARG A 9 -5.60 0.76 10.55
C ARG A 9 -4.82 -0.38 9.90
N PHE A 10 -5.50 -1.43 9.44
CA PHE A 10 -4.84 -2.59 8.81
C PHE A 10 -4.59 -2.38 7.30
N ARG A 11 -5.42 -1.59 6.60
CA ARG A 11 -5.23 -1.24 5.17
C ARG A 11 -3.82 -0.66 4.87
N PRO A 12 -3.29 0.32 5.63
CA PRO A 12 -1.94 0.85 5.41
C PRO A 12 -0.85 -0.20 5.62
N LEU A 13 -1.05 -1.09 6.59
CA LEU A 13 -0.07 -2.11 6.96
C LEU A 13 0.03 -3.19 5.88
N GLU A 14 -1.10 -3.53 5.27
CA GLU A 14 -1.16 -4.50 4.17
C GLU A 14 -0.42 -3.99 2.93
N LEU A 15 -0.64 -2.73 2.54
CA LEU A 15 0.07 -2.10 1.42
C LEU A 15 1.59 -2.04 1.64
N LEU A 16 2.02 -1.73 2.87
CA LEU A 16 3.43 -1.72 3.25
C LEU A 16 4.05 -3.12 3.20
N THR A 17 3.30 -4.13 3.62
CA THR A 17 3.78 -5.52 3.62
C THR A 17 3.89 -6.05 2.19
N LEU A 18 2.90 -5.77 1.34
CA LEU A 18 2.91 -6.16 -0.07
C LEU A 18 4.07 -5.51 -0.83
N SER A 19 4.30 -4.20 -0.64
CA SER A 19 5.42 -3.53 -1.29
C SER A 19 6.78 -4.07 -0.82
N ALA A 20 6.91 -4.42 0.46
CA ALA A 20 8.13 -5.02 1.00
C ALA A 20 8.40 -6.39 0.36
N ILE A 21 7.38 -7.24 0.21
CA ILE A 21 7.51 -8.56 -0.44
C ILE A 21 7.99 -8.42 -1.87
N VAL A 22 7.38 -7.51 -2.64
CA VAL A 22 7.76 -7.24 -4.03
C VAL A 22 9.20 -6.74 -4.12
N ALA A 23 9.58 -5.80 -3.25
CA ALA A 23 10.93 -5.24 -3.24
C ALA A 23 11.99 -6.28 -2.89
N VAL A 24 11.72 -7.13 -1.90
CA VAL A 24 12.62 -8.22 -1.51
C VAL A 24 12.79 -9.20 -2.67
N PHE A 25 11.70 -9.56 -3.36
CA PHE A 25 11.77 -10.40 -4.54
C PHE A 25 12.66 -9.79 -5.63
N VAL A 26 12.45 -8.51 -5.97
CA VAL A 26 13.28 -7.80 -6.95
C VAL A 26 14.74 -7.73 -6.51
N GLY A 27 15.00 -7.39 -5.25
CA GLY A 27 16.36 -7.33 -4.70
C GLY A 27 17.10 -8.67 -4.78
N ILE A 28 16.41 -9.78 -4.46
CA ILE A 28 16.97 -11.13 -4.59
C ILE A 28 17.25 -11.48 -6.05
N VAL A 29 16.33 -11.17 -6.97
CA VAL A 29 16.52 -11.42 -8.41
C VAL A 29 17.72 -10.65 -8.94
N VAL A 30 17.87 -9.38 -8.57
CA VAL A 30 19.02 -8.56 -8.99
C VAL A 30 20.31 -9.11 -8.40
N ALA A 31 20.35 -9.38 -7.09
CA ALA A 31 21.53 -9.94 -6.44
C ALA A 31 21.95 -11.31 -7.03
N ALA A 32 20.98 -12.17 -7.37
CA ALA A 32 21.24 -13.47 -7.99
C ALA A 32 21.72 -13.32 -9.45
N SER A 33 21.17 -12.36 -10.19
CA SER A 33 21.49 -12.10 -11.60
C SER A 33 22.89 -11.50 -11.76
N THR A 34 23.24 -10.51 -10.93
CA THR A 34 24.51 -9.79 -11.04
C THR A 34 25.63 -10.40 -10.19
N ARG A 35 25.29 -11.30 -9.26
CA ARG A 35 26.19 -11.81 -8.20
C ARG A 35 26.82 -10.70 -7.36
N ASP A 36 26.24 -9.50 -7.39
CA ASP A 36 26.68 -8.32 -6.64
C ASP A 36 25.61 -7.94 -5.62
N ILE A 37 25.92 -8.14 -4.34
CA ILE A 37 25.02 -7.85 -3.22
C ILE A 37 24.81 -6.34 -3.04
N GLY A 38 25.81 -5.52 -3.36
CA GLY A 38 25.71 -4.07 -3.27
C GLY A 38 24.71 -3.53 -4.29
N LEU A 39 24.82 -4.00 -5.54
CA LEU A 39 23.86 -3.65 -6.59
C LEU A 39 22.44 -4.14 -6.24
N GLY A 40 22.32 -5.37 -5.71
CA GLY A 40 21.04 -5.94 -5.26
C GLY A 40 20.36 -5.10 -4.16
N ALA A 41 21.12 -4.61 -3.18
CA ALA A 41 20.57 -3.80 -2.08
C ALA A 41 20.07 -2.43 -2.57
N VAL A 42 20.77 -1.79 -3.51
CA VAL A 42 20.34 -0.52 -4.13
C VAL A 42 19.02 -0.72 -4.88
N PHE A 43 18.92 -1.77 -5.71
CA PHE A 43 17.69 -2.05 -6.45
C PHE A 43 16.54 -2.48 -5.55
N LEU A 44 16.81 -3.18 -4.44
CA LEU A 44 15.80 -3.46 -3.42
C LEU A 44 15.19 -2.16 -2.89
N GLY A 45 16.03 -1.19 -2.50
CA GLY A 45 15.57 0.11 -2.00
C GLY A 45 14.77 0.89 -3.03
N ILE A 46 15.24 0.94 -4.28
CA ILE A 46 14.53 1.64 -5.37
C ILE A 46 13.19 0.96 -5.66
N ALA A 47 13.17 -0.36 -5.81
CA ALA A 47 11.94 -1.11 -6.09
C ALA A 47 10.90 -0.94 -4.98
N PHE A 48 11.34 -0.94 -3.72
CA PHE A 48 10.47 -0.69 -2.57
C PHE A 48 9.77 0.66 -2.66
N ILE A 49 10.53 1.73 -2.91
CA ILE A 49 9.99 3.09 -3.01
C ILE A 49 9.01 3.18 -4.19
N VAL A 50 9.40 2.68 -5.36
CA VAL A 50 8.55 2.73 -6.57
C VAL A 50 7.24 1.99 -6.32
N THR A 51 7.30 0.75 -5.81
CA THR A 51 6.10 -0.04 -5.52
C THR A 51 5.22 0.61 -4.46
N LEU A 52 5.81 1.16 -3.39
CA LEU A 52 5.07 1.89 -2.36
C LEU A 52 4.31 3.08 -2.94
N VAL A 53 4.99 3.93 -3.73
CA VAL A 53 4.39 5.11 -4.34
C VAL A 53 3.29 4.72 -5.32
N THR A 54 3.51 3.69 -6.13
CA THR A 54 2.50 3.17 -7.05
C THR A 54 1.27 2.67 -6.30
N LEU A 55 1.45 1.84 -5.26
CA LEU A 55 0.34 1.32 -4.47
C LEU A 55 -0.40 2.43 -3.69
N ALA A 56 0.33 3.41 -3.15
CA ALA A 56 -0.27 4.56 -2.49
C ALA A 56 -1.11 5.41 -3.46
N THR A 57 -0.59 5.62 -4.68
CA THR A 57 -1.32 6.36 -5.73
C THR A 57 -2.58 5.62 -6.16
N LEU A 58 -2.49 4.30 -6.31
CA LEU A 58 -3.64 3.43 -6.56
C LEU A 58 -4.66 3.47 -5.43
N ALA A 59 -4.20 3.45 -4.17
CA ALA A 59 -5.08 3.51 -3.00
C ALA A 59 -5.84 4.85 -2.90
N ILE A 60 -5.22 5.97 -3.28
CA ILE A 60 -5.88 7.29 -3.32
C ILE A 60 -6.84 7.39 -4.53
N THR A 61 -6.51 6.73 -5.64
CA THR A 61 -7.31 6.79 -6.88
C THR A 61 -8.51 5.82 -6.85
N GLY A 62 -8.48 4.79 -6.01
CA GLY A 62 -9.56 3.81 -5.86
C GLY A 62 -10.87 4.47 -5.43
N LYS A 63 -11.98 4.06 -6.06
CA LYS A 63 -13.33 4.49 -5.69
C LYS A 63 -13.62 4.10 -4.23
N PRO A 64 -14.32 4.95 -3.43
CA PRO A 64 -14.64 4.63 -2.05
C PRO A 64 -15.31 3.27 -1.92
N ASP A 65 -14.91 2.53 -0.89
CA ASP A 65 -15.36 1.17 -0.59
C ASP A 65 -16.87 1.15 -0.31
N ASP A 66 -17.58 0.04 -0.53
CA ASP A 66 -19.06 -0.01 -0.36
C ASP A 66 -19.49 0.38 1.07
N ALA A 67 -18.62 0.12 2.05
CA ALA A 67 -18.80 0.59 3.43
C ALA A 67 -18.66 2.11 3.58
N GLU A 68 -17.73 2.74 2.85
CA GLU A 68 -17.58 4.20 2.82
C GLU A 68 -18.77 4.85 2.09
N ILE A 69 -19.28 4.23 1.03
CA ILE A 69 -20.49 4.69 0.33
C ILE A 69 -21.69 4.69 1.28
N MET A 70 -21.89 3.62 2.06
CA MET A 70 -22.97 3.52 3.06
C MET A 70 -22.86 4.59 4.15
N ASP A 71 -21.66 4.82 4.68
CA ASP A 71 -21.43 5.84 5.71
C ASP A 71 -21.64 7.26 5.17
N LEU A 72 -21.37 7.50 3.89
CA LEU A 72 -21.64 8.79 3.23
C LEU A 72 -23.14 9.02 3.03
N ASP A 73 -23.89 7.99 2.61
CA ASP A 73 -25.34 8.05 2.42
C ASP A 73 -26.08 8.28 3.76
N ASP A 74 -25.62 7.63 4.83
CA ASP A 74 -26.15 7.82 6.19
C ASP A 74 -25.88 9.22 6.75
N GLN A 75 -24.78 9.87 6.35
CA GLN A 75 -24.46 11.25 6.73
C GLN A 75 -25.31 12.26 5.96
N ASP A 76 -25.49 12.06 4.65
CA ASP A 76 -26.31 12.93 3.80
C ASP A 76 -27.78 12.95 4.26
N ARG A 77 -28.30 11.77 4.63
CA ARG A 77 -29.66 11.61 5.15
C ARG A 77 -29.89 12.27 6.52
N LYS A 78 -28.86 12.43 7.34
CA LYS A 78 -28.94 13.08 8.67
C LYS A 78 -28.71 14.60 8.60
N GLY A 79 -28.21 15.11 7.47
CA GLY A 79 -27.98 16.54 7.21
C GLY A 79 -29.19 17.30 6.69
N HIS A 80 -30.29 16.60 6.38
CA HIS A 80 -31.61 17.14 5.99
C HIS A 80 -32.66 16.88 7.07
#